data_AF-A0A936L375-F1
#
_entry.id   AF-A0A936L375-F1
#
_cell.length_a   1.000
_cell.length_b   1.000
_cell.length_c   1.000
_cell.angle_alpha   90.00
_cell.angle_beta   90.00
_cell.angle_gamma   90.00
#
_symmetry.space_group_name_H-M   'P 1'
#
loop_
_entity.id
_entity.type
_entity.pdbx_description
1 polymer ?
#
loop_
_entity_poly.entity_id
_entity_poly.type
_entity_poly.pdbx_seq_one_letter_code
_entity_poly.pdbx_strand_id
1 'polypeptide(L)'
;MWFAWRRSPDKSLAVLFIALGAARLLFDLTVLPQRAHDTEAQRNKELASAIHQLTGDRPLYLYGEEKVISFTTSFYLNRLRRQPIRLQDQLQRGPYYLMPLDMTGKRDSVLLRFEYGRRERGWFLGASG
;
A
#
# COMPACT_ATOMS: atom_id res chain seq x y z
N MET A 1 16.03 65.94 -21.74
CA MET A 1 15.31 65.86 -20.46
C MET A 1 15.01 64.39 -20.19
N TRP A 2 15.92 63.70 -19.50
CA TRP A 2 15.82 62.26 -19.20
C TRP A 2 15.09 62.09 -17.86
N PHE A 3 13.85 61.60 -17.88
CA PHE A 3 13.12 61.24 -16.67
C PHE A 3 13.65 59.89 -16.17
N ALA A 4 14.48 59.93 -15.13
CA ALA A 4 14.90 58.73 -14.41
C ALA A 4 13.71 58.15 -13.65
N TRP A 5 13.06 57.13 -14.24
CA TRP A 5 12.03 56.35 -13.58
C TRP A 5 12.69 55.36 -12.62
N ARG A 6 13.08 55.85 -11.44
CA ARG A 6 13.58 55.00 -10.35
C ARG A 6 12.38 54.47 -9.56
N ARG A 7 11.75 53.40 -10.09
CA ARG A 7 10.74 52.63 -9.36
C ARG A 7 11.44 51.99 -8.14
N SER A 8 11.05 52.38 -6.93
CA SER A 8 11.45 51.68 -5.71
C SER A 8 11.04 50.21 -5.82
N PRO A 9 11.87 49.24 -5.39
CA PRO A 9 11.45 47.85 -5.35
C PRO A 9 10.24 47.75 -4.44
N ASP A 10 9.09 47.42 -5.02
CA ASP A 10 7.83 47.28 -4.31
C ASP A 10 7.99 46.18 -3.26
N LYS A 11 8.20 46.59 -2.00
CA LYS A 11 8.40 45.69 -0.85
C LYS A 11 7.25 44.68 -0.72
N SER A 12 6.06 45.04 -1.21
CA SER A 12 4.89 44.16 -1.33
C SER A 12 5.16 42.93 -2.19
N LEU A 13 5.90 43.07 -3.30
CA LEU A 13 6.22 41.97 -4.20
C LEU A 13 7.18 40.98 -3.54
N ALA A 14 8.18 41.48 -2.82
CA ALA A 14 9.10 40.64 -2.04
C ALA A 14 8.39 39.88 -0.91
N VAL A 15 7.49 40.54 -0.18
CA VAL A 15 6.66 39.90 0.85
C VAL A 15 5.76 38.82 0.25
N LEU A 16 5.20 39.07 -0.94
CA LEU A 16 4.33 38.11 -1.61
C LEU A 16 5.09 36.85 -2.05
N PHE A 17 6.32 36.98 -2.55
CA PHE A 17 7.17 35.83 -2.84
C PHE A 17 7.58 35.04 -1.60
N ILE A 18 7.88 35.73 -0.49
CA ILE A 18 8.18 35.07 0.79
C ILE A 18 6.94 34.33 1.30
N ALA A 19 5.77 34.96 1.26
CA ALA A 19 4.51 34.33 1.66
C ALA A 19 4.17 33.11 0.79
N LEU A 20 4.37 33.20 -0.53
CA LEU A 20 4.17 32.09 -1.46
C LEU A 20 5.15 30.95 -1.19
N GLY A 21 6.43 31.26 -0.96
CA GLY A 21 7.44 30.27 -0.61
C GLY A 21 7.13 29.58 0.73
N ALA A 22 6.75 30.34 1.75
CA ALA A 22 6.33 29.80 3.04
C ALA A 22 5.08 28.92 2.93
N ALA A 23 4.07 29.36 2.19
CA ALA A 23 2.87 28.57 1.92
C ALA A 23 3.20 27.27 1.19
N ARG A 24 4.16 27.30 0.23
CA ARG A 24 4.60 26.11 -0.48
C ARG A 24 5.32 25.13 0.44
N LEU A 25 6.23 25.61 1.29
CA LEU A 25 6.92 24.78 2.28
C LEU A 25 5.93 24.15 3.27
N LEU A 26 4.95 24.93 3.76
CA LEU A 26 3.90 24.41 4.64
C LEU A 26 3.05 23.34 3.95
N PHE A 27 2.70 23.56 2.68
CA PHE A 27 1.98 22.56 1.89
C PHE A 27 2.79 21.28 1.72
N ASP A 28 4.07 21.39 1.34
CA ASP A 28 4.93 20.23 1.12
C ASP A 28 5.19 19.47 2.43
N LEU A 29 5.27 20.16 3.58
CA LEU A 29 5.47 19.52 4.89
C LEU A 29 4.20 18.94 5.52
N THR A 30 3.01 19.45 5.20
CA THR A 30 1.76 18.98 5.82
C THR A 30 0.99 18.02 4.92
N VAL A 31 0.88 18.32 3.63
CA VAL A 31 0.01 17.59 2.70
C VAL A 31 0.72 16.36 2.12
N LEU A 32 2.02 16.43 1.82
CA LEU A 32 2.73 15.28 1.26
C LEU A 32 2.86 14.11 2.26
N PRO A 33 3.21 14.33 3.54
CA PRO A 33 3.26 13.24 4.52
C PRO A 33 1.88 12.64 4.78
N GLN A 34 0.84 13.49 4.85
CA GLN A 34 -0.54 13.03 5.01
C GLN A 34 -0.98 12.16 3.83
N ARG A 35 -0.68 12.56 2.59
CA ARG A 35 -0.93 11.71 1.41
C ARG A 35 -0.12 10.42 1.45
N ALA A 36 1.15 10.47 1.87
CA ALA A 36 1.98 9.27 1.92
C ALA A 36 1.43 8.20 2.90
N HIS A 37 0.83 8.62 4.02
CA HIS A 37 0.18 7.71 4.95
C HIS A 37 -1.22 7.26 4.52
N ASP A 38 -2.02 8.12 3.90
CA ASP A 38 -3.41 7.80 3.54
C ASP A 38 -3.57 7.15 2.16
N THR A 39 -2.50 7.01 1.36
CA THR A 39 -2.65 6.46 0.01
C THR A 39 -2.77 4.93 0.05
N GLU A 40 -3.87 4.40 -0.49
CA GLU A 40 -4.10 2.96 -0.65
C GLU A 40 -2.93 2.22 -1.31
N ALA A 41 -2.19 2.88 -2.22
CA ALA A 41 -1.01 2.33 -2.87
C ALA A 41 0.12 1.97 -1.89
N GLN A 42 0.36 2.81 -0.87
CA GLN A 42 1.39 2.56 0.15
C GLN A 42 0.95 1.40 1.05
N ARG A 43 -0.32 1.40 1.49
CA ARG A 43 -0.92 0.28 2.23
C ARG A 43 -0.83 -1.04 1.46
N ASN A 44 -1.11 -1.04 0.17
CA ASN A 44 -0.99 -2.23 -0.69
C ASN A 44 0.45 -2.74 -0.79
N LYS A 45 1.43 -1.82 -0.83
CA LYS A 45 2.86 -2.16 -0.86
C LYS A 45 3.33 -2.74 0.46
N GLU A 46 2.92 -2.15 1.58
CA GLU A 46 3.22 -2.64 2.93
C GLU A 46 2.59 -4.01 3.17
N LEU A 47 1.34 -4.18 2.76
CA LEU A 47 0.65 -5.46 2.80
C LEU A 47 1.43 -6.50 1.98
N ALA A 48 1.75 -6.24 0.71
CA ALA A 48 2.57 -7.12 -0.12
C ALA A 48 3.92 -7.49 0.54
N SER A 49 4.57 -6.53 1.19
CA SER A 49 5.82 -6.77 1.93
C SER A 49 5.61 -7.67 3.14
N ALA A 50 4.60 -7.41 3.97
CA ALA A 50 4.30 -8.22 5.16
C ALA A 50 4.02 -9.68 4.78
N ILE A 51 3.31 -9.87 3.67
CA ILE A 51 3.02 -11.19 3.11
C ILE A 51 4.29 -11.91 2.71
N HIS A 52 5.15 -11.23 1.96
CA HIS A 52 6.39 -11.81 1.50
C HIS A 52 7.32 -12.13 2.67
N GLN A 53 7.38 -11.30 3.70
CA GLN A 53 8.17 -11.57 4.91
C GLN A 53 7.69 -12.83 5.65
N LEU A 54 6.37 -13.06 5.73
CA LEU A 54 5.80 -14.24 6.37
C LEU A 54 5.98 -15.51 5.53
N THR A 55 5.81 -15.41 4.22
CA THR A 55 5.79 -16.57 3.31
C THR A 55 7.17 -16.91 2.76
N GLY A 56 8.09 -15.94 2.75
CA GLY A 56 9.40 -16.03 2.08
C GLY A 56 9.24 -16.50 0.64
N ASP A 57 10.03 -17.51 0.28
CA ASP A 57 9.99 -18.16 -1.03
C ASP A 57 9.05 -19.38 -1.09
N ARG A 58 8.39 -19.73 0.03
CA ARG A 58 7.50 -20.91 0.07
C ARG A 58 6.26 -20.68 -0.80
N PRO A 59 5.66 -21.74 -1.37
CA PRO A 59 4.52 -21.60 -2.28
C PRO A 59 3.37 -20.82 -1.64
N LEU A 60 2.78 -19.90 -2.41
CA LEU A 60 1.64 -19.07 -2.01
C LEU A 60 0.57 -19.09 -3.11
N TYR A 61 -0.66 -19.40 -2.72
CA TYR A 61 -1.80 -19.52 -3.64
C TYR A 61 -3.01 -18.71 -3.15
N LEU A 62 -3.89 -18.36 -4.07
CA LEU A 62 -5.24 -17.89 -3.77
C LEU A 62 -6.15 -19.11 -3.62
N TYR A 63 -7.10 -19.07 -2.69
CA TYR A 63 -8.09 -20.14 -2.48
C TYR A 63 -9.51 -19.58 -2.44
N GLY A 64 -10.42 -20.27 -3.12
CA GLY A 64 -11.86 -19.98 -3.16
C GLY A 64 -12.26 -18.81 -4.07
N GLU A 65 -11.46 -17.76 -4.14
CA GLU A 65 -11.75 -16.57 -4.96
C GLU A 65 -10.49 -16.01 -5.64
N GLU A 66 -10.63 -15.47 -6.85
CA GLU A 66 -9.53 -14.73 -7.50
C GLU A 66 -9.27 -13.36 -6.86
N LYS A 67 -10.30 -12.75 -6.26
CA LYS A 67 -10.26 -11.37 -5.75
C LYS A 67 -10.09 -11.30 -4.23
N VAL A 68 -9.14 -12.04 -3.67
CA VAL A 68 -8.83 -12.00 -2.22
C VAL A 68 -8.03 -10.75 -1.83
N ILE A 69 -7.21 -10.23 -2.73
CA ILE A 69 -6.40 -9.03 -2.51
C ILE A 69 -6.62 -8.02 -3.64
N SER A 70 -6.22 -6.78 -3.40
CA SER A 70 -6.21 -5.76 -4.45
C SER A 70 -5.28 -6.14 -5.58
N PHE A 71 -5.62 -5.71 -6.80
CA PHE A 71 -4.75 -5.90 -7.96
C PHE A 71 -3.35 -5.33 -7.72
N THR A 72 -3.27 -4.17 -7.06
CA THR A 72 -2.01 -3.50 -6.70
C THR A 72 -1.19 -4.33 -5.72
N THR A 73 -1.82 -4.94 -4.71
CA THR A 73 -1.13 -5.87 -3.79
C THR A 73 -0.64 -7.09 -4.54
N SER A 74 -1.46 -7.71 -5.40
CA SER A 74 -1.04 -8.85 -6.24
C SER A 74 0.16 -8.50 -7.11
N PHE A 75 0.14 -7.30 -7.72
CA PHE A 75 1.24 -6.81 -8.54
C PHE A 75 2.55 -6.68 -7.74
N TYR A 76 2.51 -6.01 -6.58
CA TYR A 76 3.71 -5.87 -5.74
C TYR A 76 4.21 -7.20 -5.21
N LEU A 77 3.30 -8.10 -4.84
CA LEU A 77 3.65 -9.41 -4.30
C LEU A 77 4.26 -10.32 -5.37
N ASN A 78 3.70 -10.32 -6.59
CA ASN A 78 4.29 -11.01 -7.74
C ASN A 78 5.69 -10.47 -8.06
N ARG A 79 5.88 -9.15 -7.94
CA ARG A 79 7.19 -8.51 -8.13
C ARG A 79 8.21 -8.93 -7.08
N LEU A 80 7.82 -8.95 -5.79
CA LEU A 80 8.69 -9.38 -4.69
C LEU A 80 9.11 -10.84 -4.84
N ARG A 81 8.14 -11.71 -5.19
CA ARG A 81 8.35 -13.15 -5.28
C ARG A 81 8.91 -13.62 -6.63
N ARG A 82 8.96 -12.74 -7.64
CA ARG A 82 9.32 -13.05 -9.04
C ARG A 82 8.51 -14.20 -9.66
N GLN A 83 7.31 -14.46 -9.15
CA GLN A 83 6.43 -15.51 -9.60
C GLN A 83 4.97 -15.08 -9.44
N PRO A 84 4.07 -15.46 -10.37
CA PRO A 84 2.65 -15.15 -10.25
C PRO A 84 1.98 -16.02 -9.19
N ILE A 85 1.17 -15.41 -8.33
CA ILE A 85 0.27 -16.13 -7.43
C ILE A 85 -0.84 -16.77 -8.27
N ARG A 86 -1.08 -18.06 -8.06
CA ARG A 86 -2.11 -18.81 -8.79
C ARG A 86 -3.30 -19.11 -7.89
N LEU A 87 -4.47 -19.21 -8.50
CA LEU A 87 -5.65 -19.78 -7.85
C LEU A 87 -5.48 -21.30 -7.71
N GLN A 88 -5.91 -21.83 -6.58
CA GLN A 88 -5.90 -23.25 -6.30
C GLN A 88 -7.22 -23.63 -5.64
N ASP A 89 -7.89 -24.64 -6.20
CA ASP A 89 -9.21 -25.08 -5.75
C ASP A 89 -9.16 -26.10 -4.61
N GLN A 90 -7.97 -26.62 -4.29
CA GLN A 90 -7.77 -27.63 -3.25
C GLN A 90 -6.68 -27.21 -2.27
N LEU A 91 -7.01 -27.26 -0.97
CA LEU A 91 -6.03 -27.01 0.09
C LEU A 91 -5.09 -28.21 0.22
N GLN A 92 -3.81 -27.96 -0.03
CA GLN A 92 -2.74 -28.92 0.17
C GLN A 92 -1.97 -28.59 1.46
N ARG A 93 -1.29 -29.59 2.02
CA ARG A 93 -0.38 -29.35 3.16
C ARG A 93 0.93 -28.77 2.69
N GLY A 94 1.41 -27.72 3.35
CA GLY A 94 2.72 -27.11 3.09
C GLY A 94 2.67 -25.69 2.49
N PRO A 95 1.87 -25.43 1.43
CA PRO A 95 1.73 -24.09 0.88
C PRO A 95 0.98 -23.11 1.81
N TYR A 96 1.26 -21.83 1.62
CA TYR A 96 0.48 -20.74 2.17
C TYR A 96 -0.71 -20.40 1.28
N TYR A 97 -1.80 -19.97 1.89
CA TYR A 97 -3.01 -19.61 1.15
C TYR A 97 -3.56 -18.24 1.55
N LEU A 98 -3.95 -17.51 0.53
CA LEU A 98 -4.75 -16.29 0.56
C LEU A 98 -6.22 -16.67 0.42
N MET A 99 -7.04 -16.42 1.44
CA MET A 99 -8.46 -16.73 1.38
C MET A 99 -9.33 -15.75 2.19
N PRO A 100 -10.65 -15.74 1.99
CA PRO A 100 -11.58 -15.06 2.88
C PRO A 100 -11.60 -15.65 4.31
N LEU A 101 -11.84 -14.83 5.33
CA LEU A 101 -11.83 -15.24 6.75
C LEU A 101 -12.96 -16.21 7.11
N ASP A 102 -14.10 -16.11 6.45
CA ASP A 102 -15.23 -17.03 6.56
C ASP A 102 -14.90 -18.44 6.06
N MET A 103 -13.90 -18.58 5.18
CA MET A 103 -13.47 -19.86 4.62
C MET A 103 -12.37 -20.55 5.45
N THR A 104 -11.78 -19.89 6.45
CA THR A 104 -10.70 -20.50 7.25
C THR A 104 -11.20 -21.58 8.21
N GLY A 105 -12.49 -21.56 8.59
CA GLY A 105 -13.06 -22.46 9.61
C GLY A 105 -12.40 -22.29 10.99
N LYS A 106 -12.60 -23.27 11.90
CA LYS A 106 -11.90 -23.39 13.21
C LYS A 106 -10.42 -23.79 13.08
N ARG A 107 -9.74 -23.36 12.01
CA ARG A 107 -8.33 -23.72 11.83
C ARG A 107 -7.45 -22.64 12.50
N ASP A 108 -6.71 -23.05 13.51
CA ASP A 108 -6.04 -22.20 14.52
C ASP A 108 -4.80 -21.41 14.05
N SER A 109 -4.62 -21.14 12.75
CA SER A 109 -3.36 -20.55 12.25
C SER A 109 -3.58 -19.44 11.22
N VAL A 110 -4.35 -18.43 11.61
CA VAL A 110 -4.40 -17.15 10.88
C VAL A 110 -3.14 -16.35 11.20
N LEU A 111 -2.26 -16.19 10.21
CA LEU A 111 -0.98 -15.47 10.40
C LEU A 111 -1.10 -13.95 10.32
N LEU A 112 -2.05 -13.46 9.52
CA LEU A 112 -2.24 -12.03 9.29
C LEU A 112 -3.71 -11.78 8.94
N ARG A 113 -4.23 -10.60 9.28
CA ARG A 113 -5.60 -10.16 8.94
C ARG A 113 -5.53 -8.78 8.30
N PHE A 114 -6.34 -8.55 7.29
CA PHE A 114 -6.42 -7.26 6.61
C PHE A 114 -7.78 -7.11 5.94
N GLU A 115 -8.26 -5.89 5.88
CA GLU A 115 -9.48 -5.59 5.15
C GLU A 115 -9.18 -5.32 3.68
N TYR A 116 -10.03 -5.85 2.80
CA TYR A 116 -10.04 -5.47 1.40
C TYR A 116 -11.47 -5.41 0.88
N GLY A 117 -11.94 -4.19 0.60
CA GLY A 117 -13.34 -3.88 0.36
C GLY A 117 -14.13 -3.73 1.68
N ARG A 118 -15.44 -4.04 1.66
CA ARG A 118 -16.29 -4.07 2.88
C ARG A 118 -16.25 -5.41 3.64
N ARG A 119 -15.27 -6.26 3.38
CA ARG A 119 -15.12 -7.57 4.04
C ARG A 119 -13.74 -7.68 4.68
N GLU A 120 -13.71 -8.13 5.93
CA GLU A 120 -12.47 -8.59 6.57
C GLU A 120 -11.93 -9.80 5.81
N ARG A 121 -10.64 -9.81 5.53
CA ARG A 121 -9.94 -10.94 4.91
C ARG A 121 -8.74 -11.33 5.77
N GLY A 122 -8.30 -12.57 5.64
CA GLY A 122 -7.29 -13.11 6.53
C GLY A 122 -6.45 -14.17 5.85
N TRP A 123 -5.23 -14.30 6.32
CA TRP A 123 -4.25 -15.24 5.80
C TRP A 123 -4.43 -16.55 6.52
N PHE A 124 -4.33 -17.67 5.81
CA PHE A 124 -4.31 -18.97 6.46
C PHE A 124 -2.99 -19.70 6.18
N LEU A 125 -2.41 -20.25 7.24
CA LEU A 125 -1.33 -21.23 7.16
C LEU A 125 -1.96 -22.59 6.88
N GLY A 126 -1.84 -23.09 5.65
CA GLY A 126 -2.14 -24.48 5.35
C GLY A 126 -1.26 -25.39 6.19
N ALA A 127 -1.76 -25.80 7.36
CA ALA A 127 -1.08 -26.56 8.40
C ALA A 127 0.05 -27.44 7.87
N SER A 128 1.29 -27.05 8.19
CA SER A 128 2.32 -28.04 8.51
C SER A 128 1.81 -28.82 9.73
N GLY A 129 1.93 -30.14 9.67
CA GLY A 129 1.42 -31.08 10.67
C GLY A 129 1.82 -30.80 12.10
#